data_AF-A0A1V6HRM7-F1
#
_entry.id   AF-A0A1V6HRM7-F1
#
_cell.length_a   1.000
_cell.length_b   1.000
_cell.length_c   1.000
_cell.angle_alpha   90.00
_cell.angle_beta   90.00
_cell.angle_gamma   90.00
#
_symmetry.space_group_name_H-M   'P 1'
#
loop_
_entity.id
_entity.type
_entity.pdbx_description
1 polymer ?
#
loop_
_entity_poly.entity_id
_entity_poly.type
_entity_poly.pdbx_seq_one_letter_code
_entity_poly.pdbx_strand_id
1 'polypeptide(L)'
;MNDPQKPPSPFDRPREEPGTDSAAWDRPPVAVYGLEQPVRCPTCQETIDRLHVVRLYRARADFVSSLPRSGRLLVCPRCHTVLPGELGAVF
;
A
#
# COMPACT_ATOMS: atom_id res chain seq x y z
N MET A 1 34.92 36.92 26.18
CA MET A 1 35.35 35.54 25.91
C MET A 1 34.16 34.84 25.27
N ASN A 2 34.12 34.75 23.95
CA ASN A 2 33.01 34.09 23.24
C ASN A 2 33.45 32.67 22.87
N ASP A 3 32.67 31.70 23.32
CA ASP A 3 32.85 30.26 23.05
C ASP A 3 32.67 29.99 21.54
N PRO A 4 33.55 29.20 20.89
CA PRO A 4 33.40 28.87 19.49
C PRO A 4 32.22 27.92 19.28
N GLN A 5 31.19 28.43 18.60
CA GLN A 5 29.99 27.69 18.23
C GLN A 5 30.36 26.52 17.29
N LYS A 6 30.20 25.28 17.78
CA LYS A 6 30.41 24.05 17.00
C LYS A 6 29.42 24.00 15.83
N PRO A 7 29.87 23.72 14.59
CA PRO A 7 28.95 23.59 13.45
C PRO A 7 27.99 22.40 13.65
N PRO A 8 26.72 22.52 13.22
CA PRO A 8 25.72 21.47 13.38
C PRO A 8 26.12 20.19 12.62
N SER A 9 25.80 19.03 13.20
CA SER A 9 26.17 17.74 12.63
C SER A 9 25.33 17.45 11.38
N PRO A 10 25.88 16.80 10.34
CA PRO A 10 25.10 16.32 9.18
C PRO A 10 23.97 15.36 9.57
N PHE A 11 24.02 14.81 10.79
CA PHE A 11 23.05 13.88 11.35
C PHE A 11 21.90 14.57 12.10
N ASP A 12 21.94 15.88 12.31
CA ASP A 12 20.85 16.66 12.93
C ASP A 12 19.73 17.01 11.93
N ARG A 13 19.75 16.44 10.72
CA ARG A 13 18.70 16.67 9.73
C ARG A 13 17.38 16.12 10.27
N PRO A 14 16.33 16.95 10.40
CA PRO A 14 15.00 16.47 10.70
C PRO A 14 14.65 15.38 9.68
N ARG A 15 14.25 14.21 10.16
CA ARG A 15 13.67 13.17 9.33
C ARG A 15 12.47 13.81 8.63
N GLU A 16 12.55 13.98 7.31
CA GLU A 16 11.38 14.35 6.50
C GLU A 16 10.35 13.24 6.73
N GLU A 17 9.40 13.53 7.62
CA GLU A 17 8.22 12.71 7.83
C GLU A 17 7.55 12.64 6.46
N PRO A 18 7.46 11.45 5.84
CA PRO A 18 6.90 11.32 4.52
C PRO A 18 5.52 11.96 4.57
N GLY A 19 5.37 13.03 3.79
CA GLY A 19 4.17 13.85 3.77
C GLY A 19 2.95 12.95 3.65
N THR A 20 1.86 13.39 4.27
CA THR A 20 0.54 12.78 4.11
C THR A 20 0.07 12.91 2.67
N ASP A 21 0.72 12.21 1.75
CA ASP A 21 0.12 11.74 0.52
C ASP A 21 -0.89 10.68 0.96
N SER A 22 -2.04 11.18 1.41
CA SER A 22 -3.26 10.41 1.41
C SER A 22 -3.38 9.87 -0.01
N ALA A 23 -3.06 8.59 -0.19
CA ALA A 23 -3.35 7.83 -1.39
C ALA A 23 -4.87 7.80 -1.55
N ALA A 24 -5.42 8.91 -2.05
CA ALA A 24 -6.83 9.06 -2.27
C ALA A 24 -7.22 8.01 -3.31
N TRP A 25 -8.30 7.29 -3.03
CA TRP A 25 -8.88 6.29 -3.92
C TRP A 25 -9.59 6.94 -5.11
N ASP A 26 -8.94 7.93 -5.73
CA ASP A 26 -9.48 8.74 -6.83
C ASP A 26 -9.62 7.91 -8.11
N ARG A 27 -8.88 6.80 -8.20
CA ARG A 27 -9.01 5.85 -9.30
C ARG A 27 -9.86 4.66 -8.85
N PRO A 28 -10.83 4.24 -9.67
CA PRO A 28 -11.60 3.04 -9.37
C PRO A 28 -10.67 1.82 -9.32
N PRO A 29 -11.00 0.81 -8.49
CA PRO A 29 -10.25 -0.44 -8.44
C PRO A 29 -10.29 -1.13 -9.81
N VAL A 30 -9.25 -1.91 -10.12
CA VAL A 30 -9.15 -2.57 -11.43
C VAL A 30 -10.18 -3.68 -11.60
N ALA A 31 -10.68 -4.22 -10.50
CA ALA A 31 -11.83 -5.12 -10.47
C ALA A 31 -12.48 -5.08 -9.08
N VAL A 32 -13.76 -5.46 -9.02
CA VAL A 32 -14.49 -5.70 -7.78
C VAL A 32 -15.04 -7.12 -7.84
N TYR A 33 -14.68 -7.94 -6.88
CA TYR A 33 -15.16 -9.33 -6.77
C TYR A 33 -16.25 -9.39 -5.72
N GLY A 34 -17.36 -10.06 -6.02
CA GLY A 34 -18.34 -10.45 -5.01
C GLY A 34 -17.87 -11.69 -4.27
N LEU A 35 -18.15 -11.75 -2.98
CA LEU A 35 -17.97 -12.94 -2.15
C LEU A 35 -19.30 -13.68 -2.07
N GLU A 36 -19.29 -14.99 -2.27
CA GLU A 36 -20.50 -15.82 -2.13
C GLU A 36 -21.05 -15.81 -0.71
N GLN A 37 -20.17 -15.61 0.27
CA GLN A 37 -20.52 -15.46 1.68
C GLN A 37 -19.85 -14.21 2.25
N PRO A 38 -20.57 -13.37 3.02
CA PRO A 38 -19.95 -12.23 3.68
C PRO A 38 -18.91 -12.68 4.72
N VAL A 39 -17.75 -12.02 4.74
CA VAL A 39 -16.67 -12.29 5.69
C VAL A 39 -16.35 -11.04 6.52
N ARG A 40 -15.66 -11.21 7.65
CA ARG A 40 -15.21 -10.06 8.46
C ARG A 40 -13.81 -9.62 8.04
N CYS A 41 -13.63 -8.32 7.86
CA CYS A 41 -12.30 -7.75 7.66
C CYS A 41 -11.48 -7.92 8.96
N PRO A 42 -10.26 -8.48 8.91
CA PRO A 42 -9.43 -8.65 10.11
C PRO A 42 -8.98 -7.31 10.72
N THR A 43 -8.95 -6.23 9.93
CA THR A 43 -8.46 -4.92 10.36
C THR A 43 -9.58 -4.03 10.91
N CYS A 44 -10.65 -3.80 10.15
CA CYS A 44 -11.74 -2.91 10.60
C CYS A 44 -12.93 -3.65 11.22
N GLN A 45 -12.93 -4.98 11.22
CA GLN A 45 -14.00 -5.83 11.78
C GLN A 45 -15.38 -5.69 11.12
N GLU A 46 -15.51 -4.84 10.10
CA GLU A 46 -16.72 -4.73 9.28
C GLU A 46 -16.93 -5.98 8.44
N THR A 47 -18.20 -6.35 8.27
CA THR A 47 -18.60 -7.41 7.35
C THR A 47 -18.51 -6.88 5.92
N ILE A 48 -17.80 -7.61 5.07
CA ILE A 48 -17.62 -7.30 3.65
C ILE A 48 -18.20 -8.44 2.80
N ASP A 49 -18.88 -8.06 1.74
CA ASP A 49 -19.45 -8.95 0.71
C ASP A 49 -18.71 -8.81 -0.62
N ARG A 50 -17.72 -7.90 -0.69
CA ARG A 50 -16.96 -7.57 -1.88
C ARG A 50 -15.49 -7.34 -1.55
N LEU A 51 -14.64 -7.56 -2.54
CA LEU A 51 -13.21 -7.28 -2.51
C LEU A 51 -12.84 -6.34 -3.65
N HIS A 52 -12.05 -5.31 -3.34
CA HIS A 52 -11.41 -4.49 -4.36
C HIS A 52 -10.09 -5.14 -4.79
N VAL A 53 -9.84 -5.13 -6.10
CA VAL A 53 -8.56 -5.55 -6.65
C VAL A 53 -7.81 -4.32 -7.11
N VAL A 54 -6.56 -4.21 -6.66
CA VAL A 54 -5.63 -3.19 -7.11
C VAL A 54 -4.51 -3.87 -7.89
N ARG A 55 -4.14 -3.28 -9.02
CA ARG A 55 -3.01 -3.75 -9.82
C ARG A 55 -1.71 -3.21 -9.24
N LEU A 56 -0.84 -4.11 -8.82
CA LEU A 56 0.56 -3.78 -8.60
C LEU A 56 1.21 -3.57 -9.97
N TYR A 57 1.87 -2.43 -10.14
CA TYR A 57 2.72 -2.15 -11.30
C TYR A 57 4.12 -1.80 -10.81
N ARG A 58 5.13 -2.23 -11.58
CA ARG A 58 6.52 -1.90 -11.29
C ARG A 58 6.80 -0.45 -11.68
N ALA A 59 6.92 0.44 -10.71
CA ALA A 59 7.18 1.87 -10.96
C ALA A 59 8.66 2.14 -11.31
N ARG A 60 9.60 1.49 -10.61
CA ARG A 60 11.05 1.61 -10.83
C ARG A 60 11.75 0.31 -10.46
N ALA A 61 12.88 0.04 -11.12
CA ALA A 61 13.87 -0.89 -10.61
C ALA A 61 15.25 -0.57 -11.17
N ASP A 62 16.23 -0.57 -10.29
CA ASP A 62 17.59 -0.13 -10.61
C ASP A 62 18.53 -1.29 -11.00
N PHE A 63 17.97 -2.47 -11.29
CA PHE A 63 18.72 -3.66 -11.70
C PHE A 63 17.88 -4.65 -12.50
N VAL A 64 18.55 -5.55 -13.22
CA VAL A 64 17.90 -6.70 -13.87
C VAL A 64 17.44 -7.65 -12.77
N SER A 65 16.14 -7.67 -12.48
CA SER A 65 15.56 -8.53 -11.44
C SER A 65 14.50 -9.47 -12.00
N SER A 66 14.45 -10.67 -11.42
CA SER A 66 13.39 -11.67 -11.61
C SER A 66 12.09 -11.31 -10.88
N LEU A 67 12.01 -10.13 -10.25
CA LEU A 67 10.80 -9.72 -9.53
C LEU A 67 9.63 -9.55 -10.50
N PRO A 68 8.41 -9.91 -10.08
CA PRO A 68 7.22 -9.77 -10.90
C PRO A 68 7.04 -8.33 -11.40
N ARG A 69 6.75 -8.18 -12.69
CA ARG A 69 6.49 -6.87 -13.31
C ARG A 69 5.11 -6.32 -12.97
N SER A 70 4.19 -7.21 -12.59
CA SER A 70 2.83 -6.89 -12.20
C SER A 70 2.28 -7.93 -11.23
N GLY A 71 1.28 -7.52 -10.46
CA GLY A 71 0.56 -8.39 -9.54
C GLY A 71 -0.83 -7.83 -9.24
N ARG A 72 -1.56 -8.54 -8.39
CA ARG A 72 -2.87 -8.12 -7.89
C ARG A 72 -2.85 -8.16 -6.37
N LEU A 73 -3.43 -7.15 -5.76
CA LEU A 73 -3.65 -7.07 -4.32
C LEU A 73 -5.14 -7.07 -4.05
N LEU A 74 -5.55 -7.83 -3.06
CA LEU A 74 -6.91 -7.81 -2.52
C LEU A 74 -6.99 -6.73 -1.45
N VAL A 75 -8.04 -5.92 -1.50
CA VAL A 75 -8.20 -4.78 -0.60
C VAL A 75 -9.62 -4.74 -0.06
N CYS A 76 -9.72 -4.47 1.25
CA CYS A 76 -11.00 -4.25 1.90
C CYS A 76 -11.68 -2.99 1.33
N PRO A 77 -12.94 -3.06 0.87
CA PRO A 77 -13.65 -1.90 0.32
C PRO A 77 -14.03 -0.84 1.37
N ARG A 78 -13.84 -1.14 2.67
CA ARG A 78 -14.26 -0.26 3.78
C ARG A 78 -13.09 0.53 4.37
N CYS A 79 -12.04 -0.18 4.76
CA CYS A 79 -10.86 0.43 5.40
C CYS A 79 -9.64 0.50 4.48
N HIS A 80 -9.75 0.01 3.25
CA HIS A 80 -8.67 0.04 2.25
C HIS A 80 -7.38 -0.68 2.66
N THR A 81 -7.45 -1.53 3.68
CA THR A 81 -6.33 -2.38 4.08
C THR A 81 -6.14 -3.53 3.09
N VAL A 82 -4.89 -3.84 2.77
CA VAL A 82 -4.52 -5.03 1.98
C VAL A 82 -4.89 -6.28 2.77
N LEU A 83 -5.67 -7.15 2.13
CA LEU A 83 -6.12 -8.42 2.71
C LEU A 83 -5.20 -9.55 2.24
N PRO A 84 -4.86 -10.50 3.13
CA PRO A 84 -4.09 -11.67 2.76
C PRO A 84 -4.92 -12.55 1.81
N GLY A 85 -4.28 -13.04 0.75
CA GLY A 85 -4.91 -13.93 -0.22
C GLY A 85 -4.42 -13.66 -1.64
N GLU A 86 -4.69 -14.62 -2.52
CA GLU A 86 -4.39 -14.53 -3.94
C GLU A 86 -5.62 -14.92 -4.76
N LEU A 87 -5.74 -14.34 -5.94
CA LEU A 87 -6.73 -14.79 -6.91
C LEU A 87 -6.13 -15.97 -7.66
N GLY A 88 -6.69 -17.16 -7.43
CA GLY A 88 -6.36 -18.34 -8.22
C GLY A 88 -6.68 -18.13 -9.70
N ALA A 89 -5.85 -18.68 -10.58
CA ALA A 89 -6.18 -18.74 -11.99
C ALA A 89 -7.18 -19.89 -12.22
N VAL A 90 -8.33 -19.56 -12.78
CA VAL A 90 -9.27 -20.55 -13.31
C VAL A 90 -8.95 -20.63 -14.81
N PHE A 91 -8.39 -21.76 -15.23
CA PHE A 91 -8.03 -22.05 -16.61
C PHE A 91 -9.09 -22.92 -17.27
#